data_AF-A0A2V7Z0J2-F1
#
_entry.id   AF-A0A2V7Z0J2-F1
#
_cell.length_a   1.000
_cell.length_b   1.000
_cell.length_c   1.000
_cell.angle_alpha   90.00
_cell.angle_beta   90.00
_cell.angle_gamma   90.00
#
_symmetry.space_group_name_H-M   'P 1'
#
loop_
_entity.id
_entity.type
_entity.pdbx_description
1 polymer ?
#
loop_
_entity_poly.entity_id
_entity_poly.type
_entity_poly.pdbx_seq_one_letter_code
_entity_poly.pdbx_strand_id
1 'polypeptide(L)'
;MGGEVSYEYLILGAGPAGLQMGHHLSRAGHSYLILEAGDSPGTFFKKFPRHRALTSRNKIHTGSEDPEIRLRFDECSLLDEDGDGAFRFSDVSHSYLPSADEMVSYLCGYAERHGLNVRCDTRVLRVERTGAGLFRLTAADGSVFSCRRLIVATGTARPHVPSIPGIDLAESYADVSVDPEDFVNQRVLVIGQGSSAAETADNLIPTAALIHTLPDREVERLERSHGQLVVSVCHADGGAEERVYDRVIVATGFRFDDSIFASGCRPEMAPGGRLPARTPEWESFNVPGLYFAGALAQANGLEKHPSGLVHGFRYNVRALFRMLETKHHRRDWPAYEIEPTPEGLVEATFVRLNRASALWQLPGFLHDVIVVDEDWNAARYLEEMPLAYLRQGELGQSSHYYTISLERGEGLHPVVRRWSGGQLISEKHLPEDLFGEWKKPEAHVAPLRYFYMQQLLEIADLESAGYDAPLAEMEPQRLLRIV
;
A
#
# COMPACT_ATOMS: atom_id res chain seq x y z
N MET A 1 -28.62 7.41 -29.57
CA MET A 1 -28.10 8.48 -28.70
C MET A 1 -28.17 7.97 -27.26
N GLY A 2 -27.12 7.32 -26.77
CA GLY A 2 -27.04 6.89 -25.38
C GLY A 2 -26.69 8.11 -24.53
N GLY A 3 -27.51 8.42 -23.53
CA GLY A 3 -27.30 9.56 -22.64
C GLY A 3 -25.98 9.44 -21.88
N GLU A 4 -25.28 10.56 -21.73
CA GLU A 4 -24.08 10.66 -20.90
C GLU A 4 -24.47 10.41 -19.44
N VAL A 5 -24.00 9.29 -18.86
CA VAL A 5 -24.23 8.98 -17.46
C VAL A 5 -23.13 9.64 -16.63
N SER A 6 -23.52 10.50 -15.70
CA SER A 6 -22.61 11.22 -14.81
C SER A 6 -22.57 10.55 -13.44
N TYR A 7 -21.38 10.15 -13.01
CA TYR A 7 -21.12 9.56 -11.69
C TYR A 7 -20.40 10.57 -10.79
N GLU A 8 -20.51 10.37 -9.49
CA GLU A 8 -19.64 11.10 -8.58
C GLU A 8 -18.20 10.59 -8.67
N TYR A 9 -18.04 9.28 -8.59
CA TYR A 9 -16.77 8.57 -8.70
C TYR A 9 -16.79 7.59 -9.87
N LEU A 10 -15.74 7.59 -10.68
CA LEU A 10 -15.42 6.45 -11.56
C LEU A 10 -14.13 5.81 -11.07
N ILE A 11 -14.11 4.48 -11.05
CA ILE A 11 -12.93 3.69 -10.72
C ILE A 11 -12.49 2.94 -11.99
N LEU A 12 -11.21 3.06 -12.35
CA LEU A 12 -10.61 2.30 -13.45
C LEU A 12 -9.89 1.07 -12.91
N GLY A 13 -10.39 -0.11 -13.26
CA GLY A 13 -9.86 -1.40 -12.88
C GLY A 13 -10.66 -2.05 -11.75
N ALA A 14 -11.09 -3.30 -11.96
CA ALA A 14 -11.73 -4.16 -10.95
C ALA A 14 -10.73 -5.18 -10.37
N GLY A 15 -9.48 -4.73 -10.16
CA GLY A 15 -8.53 -5.43 -9.30
C GLY A 15 -8.85 -5.24 -7.80
N PRO A 16 -8.03 -5.79 -6.89
CA PRO A 16 -8.32 -5.76 -5.46
C PRO A 16 -8.56 -4.35 -4.92
N ALA A 17 -7.74 -3.36 -5.32
CA ALA A 17 -7.91 -1.98 -4.88
C ALA A 17 -9.18 -1.31 -5.40
N GLY A 18 -9.58 -1.60 -6.64
CA GLY A 18 -10.78 -1.05 -7.24
C GLY A 18 -12.04 -1.60 -6.59
N LEU A 19 -12.07 -2.91 -6.32
CA LEU A 19 -13.17 -3.55 -5.59
C LEU A 19 -13.26 -3.05 -4.14
N GLN A 20 -12.13 -2.93 -3.43
CA GLN A 20 -12.10 -2.39 -2.08
C GLN A 20 -12.63 -0.95 -2.02
N MET A 21 -12.21 -0.10 -2.97
CA MET A 21 -12.71 1.28 -3.05
C MET A 21 -14.22 1.30 -3.37
N GLY A 22 -14.67 0.45 -4.30
CA GLY A 22 -16.09 0.30 -4.62
C GLY A 22 -16.92 -0.14 -3.41
N HIS A 23 -16.41 -1.06 -2.59
CA HIS A 23 -17.07 -1.50 -1.36
C HIS A 23 -17.24 -0.35 -0.36
N HIS A 24 -16.19 0.45 -0.12
CA HIS A 24 -16.29 1.63 0.75
C HIS A 24 -17.28 2.68 0.21
N LEU A 25 -17.21 3.01 -1.08
CA LEU A 25 -18.13 3.97 -1.72
C LEU A 25 -19.58 3.49 -1.70
N SER A 26 -19.81 2.18 -1.93
CA SER A 26 -21.14 1.56 -1.87
C SER A 26 -21.75 1.68 -0.48
N ARG A 27 -21.01 1.30 0.57
CA ARG A 27 -21.47 1.39 1.96
C ARG A 27 -21.78 2.82 2.40
N ALA A 28 -21.04 3.79 1.89
CA ALA A 28 -21.25 5.20 2.18
C ALA A 28 -22.34 5.86 1.30
N GLY A 29 -22.92 5.12 0.35
CA GLY A 29 -24.03 5.55 -0.49
C GLY A 29 -23.63 6.50 -1.63
N HIS A 30 -22.36 6.52 -2.04
CA HIS A 30 -21.90 7.37 -3.13
C HIS A 30 -22.27 6.80 -4.51
N SER A 31 -22.50 7.69 -5.48
CA SER A 31 -22.71 7.29 -6.87
C SER A 31 -21.37 6.91 -7.51
N TYR A 32 -21.16 5.62 -7.74
CA TYR A 32 -19.93 5.12 -8.37
C TYR A 32 -20.17 4.08 -9.46
N LEU A 33 -19.16 3.88 -10.30
CA LEU A 33 -19.06 2.76 -11.24
C LEU A 33 -17.59 2.33 -11.38
N ILE A 34 -17.34 1.02 -11.38
CA ILE A 34 -16.04 0.43 -11.68
C ILE A 34 -16.04 -0.05 -13.14
N LEU A 35 -15.05 0.38 -13.91
CA LEU A 35 -14.85 -0.06 -15.29
C LEU A 35 -13.69 -1.05 -15.35
N GLU A 36 -13.95 -2.25 -15.87
CA GLU A 36 -12.96 -3.33 -16.04
C GLU A 36 -12.78 -3.65 -17.52
N ALA A 37 -11.53 -3.78 -17.96
CA ALA A 37 -11.19 -4.00 -19.36
C ALA A 37 -11.35 -5.47 -19.78
N GLY A 38 -11.23 -6.41 -18.85
CA GLY A 38 -11.52 -7.83 -19.07
C GLY A 38 -12.98 -8.20 -18.78
N ASP A 39 -13.25 -9.48 -18.97
CA ASP A 39 -14.56 -10.14 -18.82
C ASP A 39 -14.96 -10.39 -17.35
N SER A 40 -14.03 -10.22 -16.40
CA SER A 40 -14.31 -10.37 -14.97
C SER A 40 -13.41 -9.50 -14.09
N PRO A 41 -13.78 -9.26 -12.82
CA PRO A 41 -12.85 -8.75 -11.82
C PRO A 41 -11.56 -9.58 -11.74
N GLY A 42 -10.48 -8.93 -11.32
CA GLY A 42 -9.18 -9.60 -11.17
C GLY A 42 -8.51 -10.03 -12.47
N THR A 43 -8.90 -9.49 -13.63
CA THR A 43 -8.39 -9.91 -14.97
C THR A 43 -6.86 -9.95 -15.06
N PHE A 44 -6.13 -9.06 -14.37
CA PHE A 44 -4.66 -9.11 -14.29
C PHE A 44 -4.16 -10.49 -13.86
N PHE A 45 -4.84 -11.12 -12.90
CA PHE A 45 -4.48 -12.42 -12.35
C PHE A 45 -4.73 -13.59 -13.31
N LYS A 46 -5.46 -13.38 -14.42
CA LYS A 46 -5.57 -14.39 -15.49
C LYS A 46 -4.28 -14.56 -16.29
N LYS A 47 -3.42 -13.53 -16.34
CA LYS A 47 -2.11 -13.58 -17.04
C LYS A 47 -0.93 -13.66 -16.08
N PHE A 48 -1.00 -12.95 -14.95
CA PHE A 48 0.12 -12.80 -14.01
C PHE A 48 -0.24 -13.30 -12.61
N PRO A 49 0.72 -13.83 -11.83
CA PRO A 49 2.04 -14.29 -12.25
C PRO A 49 1.96 -15.33 -13.39
N ARG A 50 2.99 -15.39 -14.23
CA ARG A 50 2.99 -16.21 -15.46
C ARG A 50 2.98 -17.69 -15.11
N HIS A 51 3.64 -18.05 -14.01
CA HIS A 51 3.68 -19.43 -13.48
C HIS A 51 2.58 -19.71 -12.44
N ARG A 52 1.55 -18.85 -12.40
CA ARG A 52 0.27 -19.04 -11.68
C ARG A 52 0.33 -19.13 -10.14
N ALA A 53 1.50 -19.22 -9.51
CA ALA A 53 1.62 -19.22 -8.04
C ALA A 53 1.78 -17.81 -7.48
N LEU A 54 0.93 -17.40 -6.52
CA LEU A 54 1.10 -16.12 -5.85
C LEU A 54 2.24 -16.18 -4.83
N THR A 55 2.90 -15.04 -4.64
CA THR A 55 3.87 -14.85 -3.55
C THR A 55 3.22 -14.38 -2.25
N SER A 56 1.93 -14.01 -2.31
CA SER A 56 1.15 -13.58 -1.15
C SER A 56 0.70 -14.78 -0.31
N ARG A 57 0.91 -14.70 1.00
CA ARG A 57 0.62 -15.76 1.97
C ARG A 57 -0.83 -15.73 2.42
N ASN A 58 -1.47 -16.88 2.42
CA ASN A 58 -2.79 -17.10 3.01
C ASN A 58 -2.66 -18.00 4.26
N LYS A 59 -2.19 -17.41 5.37
CA LYS A 59 -1.94 -18.14 6.62
C LYS A 59 -3.21 -18.21 7.46
N ILE A 60 -3.94 -19.32 7.35
CA ILE A 60 -5.20 -19.54 8.08
C ILE A 60 -4.95 -19.99 9.53
N HIS A 61 -3.95 -20.84 9.75
CA HIS A 61 -3.64 -21.38 11.07
C HIS A 61 -2.69 -20.47 11.84
N THR A 62 -3.24 -19.40 12.43
CA THR A 62 -2.48 -18.39 13.20
C THR A 62 -2.50 -18.62 14.70
N GLY A 63 -3.40 -19.48 15.20
CA GLY A 63 -3.64 -19.66 16.64
C GLY A 63 -4.49 -18.56 17.29
N SER A 64 -5.01 -17.62 16.50
CA SER A 64 -5.92 -16.56 16.96
C SER A 64 -7.30 -16.70 16.31
N GLU A 65 -8.35 -16.47 17.09
CA GLU A 65 -9.73 -16.33 16.61
C GLU A 65 -10.10 -14.87 16.31
N ASP A 66 -9.25 -13.90 16.68
CA ASP A 66 -9.53 -12.49 16.41
C ASP A 66 -9.38 -12.21 14.90
N PRO A 67 -10.45 -11.78 14.20
CA PRO A 67 -10.40 -11.52 12.76
C PRO A 67 -9.39 -10.44 12.39
N GLU A 68 -9.15 -9.46 13.26
CA GLU A 68 -8.18 -8.39 13.01
C GLU A 68 -6.74 -8.93 13.13
N ILE A 69 -6.45 -9.78 14.11
CA ILE A 69 -5.12 -10.40 14.25
C ILE A 69 -4.85 -11.35 13.09
N ARG A 70 -5.86 -12.10 12.61
CA ARG A 70 -5.71 -12.97 11.43
C ARG A 70 -5.24 -12.19 10.19
N LEU A 71 -5.69 -10.95 10.01
CA LEU A 71 -5.26 -10.07 8.92
C LEU A 71 -3.77 -9.68 8.98
N ARG A 72 -3.05 -9.90 10.09
CA ARG A 72 -1.58 -9.76 10.14
C ARG A 72 -0.86 -10.80 9.28
N PHE A 73 -1.47 -11.97 9.10
CA PHE A 73 -0.87 -13.10 8.40
C PHE A 73 -1.59 -13.47 7.09
N ASP A 74 -2.75 -12.86 6.86
CA ASP A 74 -3.49 -12.93 5.60
C ASP A 74 -3.08 -11.79 4.67
N GLU A 75 -2.36 -12.17 3.62
CA GLU A 75 -1.84 -11.24 2.62
C GLU A 75 -2.75 -11.05 1.40
N CYS A 76 -3.85 -11.79 1.32
CA CYS A 76 -4.69 -11.91 0.13
C CYS A 76 -6.08 -11.28 0.30
N SER A 77 -6.64 -11.26 1.51
CA SER A 77 -7.97 -10.71 1.77
C SER A 77 -8.03 -9.20 1.62
N LEU A 78 -9.13 -8.76 1.02
CA LEU A 78 -9.66 -7.40 1.15
C LEU A 78 -10.24 -7.18 2.57
N LEU A 79 -10.35 -5.92 2.96
CA LEU A 79 -11.07 -5.53 4.16
C LEU A 79 -12.56 -5.71 3.91
N ASP A 80 -13.20 -6.33 4.89
CA ASP A 80 -14.63 -6.56 4.94
C ASP A 80 -15.05 -6.33 6.39
N GLU A 81 -15.98 -5.39 6.57
CA GLU A 81 -16.41 -4.86 7.86
C GLU A 81 -17.75 -5.46 8.31
N ASP A 82 -18.21 -6.54 7.68
CA ASP A 82 -19.46 -7.25 8.02
C ASP A 82 -19.31 -8.22 9.21
N GLY A 83 -18.27 -8.03 10.05
CA GLY A 83 -18.03 -8.83 11.26
C GLY A 83 -17.94 -10.33 10.95
N ASP A 84 -18.78 -11.14 11.60
CA ASP A 84 -18.87 -12.59 11.38
C ASP A 84 -19.30 -12.98 9.96
N GLY A 85 -19.88 -12.03 9.21
CA GLY A 85 -20.26 -12.20 7.80
C GLY A 85 -19.17 -11.83 6.80
N ALA A 86 -17.98 -11.44 7.24
CA ALA A 86 -16.91 -10.99 6.38
C ALA A 86 -16.44 -12.07 5.39
N PHE A 87 -16.28 -11.71 4.12
CA PHE A 87 -15.80 -12.61 3.08
C PHE A 87 -14.28 -12.52 2.92
N ARG A 88 -13.61 -13.60 3.33
CA ARG A 88 -12.15 -13.70 3.38
C ARG A 88 -11.62 -14.61 2.29
N PHE A 89 -10.35 -14.43 1.96
CA PHE A 89 -9.67 -15.30 1.01
C PHE A 89 -9.66 -16.77 1.47
N SER A 90 -9.65 -17.00 2.79
CA SER A 90 -9.77 -18.33 3.39
C SER A 90 -11.07 -19.05 3.04
N ASP A 91 -12.12 -18.33 2.64
CA ASP A 91 -13.38 -18.94 2.19
C ASP A 91 -13.27 -19.54 0.79
N VAL A 92 -12.21 -19.20 0.04
CA VAL A 92 -11.96 -19.65 -1.34
C VAL A 92 -10.78 -20.62 -1.39
N SER A 93 -9.71 -20.37 -0.63
CA SER A 93 -8.50 -21.17 -0.66
C SER A 93 -7.99 -21.48 0.74
N HIS A 94 -7.52 -22.72 0.92
CA HIS A 94 -6.81 -23.17 2.12
C HIS A 94 -5.29 -23.30 1.91
N SER A 95 -4.82 -23.00 0.69
CA SER A 95 -3.41 -23.09 0.32
C SER A 95 -2.63 -21.94 0.94
N TYR A 96 -1.46 -22.22 1.52
CA TYR A 96 -0.60 -21.19 2.09
C TYR A 96 -0.04 -20.23 1.02
N LEU A 97 0.32 -20.76 -0.15
CA LEU A 97 0.63 -20.01 -1.37
C LEU A 97 -0.42 -20.38 -2.42
N PRO A 98 -1.51 -19.61 -2.51
CA PRO A 98 -2.59 -19.90 -3.44
C PRO A 98 -2.20 -19.60 -4.89
N SER A 99 -2.96 -20.17 -5.80
CA SER A 99 -2.89 -19.89 -7.22
C SER A 99 -3.51 -18.53 -7.57
N ALA A 100 -3.10 -17.98 -8.71
CA ALA A 100 -3.68 -16.78 -9.29
C ALA A 100 -5.15 -16.99 -9.70
N ASP A 101 -5.56 -18.22 -10.02
CA ASP A 101 -6.95 -18.56 -10.35
C ASP A 101 -7.87 -18.50 -9.12
N GLU A 102 -7.37 -18.90 -7.94
CA GLU A 102 -8.08 -18.71 -6.66
C GLU A 102 -8.25 -17.22 -6.35
N MET A 103 -7.29 -16.36 -6.70
CA MET A 103 -7.43 -14.91 -6.57
C MET A 103 -8.49 -14.33 -7.50
N VAL A 104 -8.57 -14.78 -8.75
CA VAL A 104 -9.67 -14.38 -9.66
C VAL A 104 -11.01 -14.78 -9.05
N SER A 105 -11.12 -16.01 -8.55
CA SER A 105 -12.35 -16.55 -7.94
C SER A 105 -12.77 -15.73 -6.71
N TYR A 106 -11.81 -15.41 -5.83
CA TYR A 106 -12.04 -14.57 -4.66
C TYR A 106 -12.54 -13.17 -5.04
N LEU A 107 -11.90 -12.50 -6.00
CA LEU A 107 -12.28 -11.14 -6.38
C LEU A 107 -13.66 -11.09 -7.07
N CYS A 108 -14.00 -12.11 -7.87
CA CYS A 108 -15.34 -12.24 -8.44
C CYS A 108 -16.38 -12.45 -7.34
N GLY A 109 -16.15 -13.40 -6.42
CA GLY A 109 -17.05 -13.66 -5.29
C GLY A 109 -17.21 -12.45 -4.37
N TYR A 110 -16.15 -11.68 -4.14
CA TYR A 110 -16.20 -10.45 -3.34
C TYR A 110 -17.08 -9.39 -4.02
N ALA A 111 -16.93 -9.20 -5.34
CA ALA A 111 -17.76 -8.26 -6.09
C ALA A 111 -19.24 -8.67 -6.09
N GLU A 112 -19.53 -9.96 -6.27
CA GLU A 112 -20.90 -10.50 -6.26
C GLU A 112 -21.56 -10.39 -4.88
N ARG A 113 -20.85 -10.82 -3.82
CA ARG A 113 -21.36 -10.81 -2.45
C ARG A 113 -21.75 -9.42 -1.97
N HIS A 114 -20.97 -8.41 -2.35
CA HIS A 114 -21.20 -7.02 -1.99
C HIS A 114 -22.02 -6.24 -3.03
N GLY A 115 -22.50 -6.91 -4.09
CA GLY A 115 -23.31 -6.29 -5.14
C GLY A 115 -22.64 -5.09 -5.81
N LEU A 116 -21.31 -5.14 -6.00
CA LEU A 116 -20.55 -3.99 -6.48
C LEU A 116 -20.90 -3.65 -7.93
N ASN A 117 -21.05 -2.36 -8.22
CA ASN A 117 -21.33 -1.87 -9.57
C ASN A 117 -20.08 -1.94 -10.46
N VAL A 118 -19.83 -3.12 -11.03
CA VAL A 118 -18.72 -3.39 -11.95
C VAL A 118 -19.25 -3.60 -13.36
N ARG A 119 -18.69 -2.86 -14.32
CA ARG A 119 -18.93 -3.08 -15.75
C ARG A 119 -17.68 -3.65 -16.40
N CYS A 120 -17.72 -4.94 -16.69
CA CYS A 120 -16.69 -5.68 -17.42
C CYS A 120 -16.74 -5.36 -18.93
N ASP A 121 -15.79 -5.91 -19.67
CA ASP A 121 -15.60 -5.74 -21.12
C ASP A 121 -15.53 -4.29 -21.58
N THR A 122 -15.14 -3.39 -20.67
CA THR A 122 -15.18 -1.94 -20.86
C THR A 122 -13.77 -1.36 -20.76
N ARG A 123 -13.01 -1.52 -21.84
CA ARG A 123 -11.67 -0.95 -21.96
C ARG A 123 -11.73 0.53 -22.30
N VAL A 124 -11.33 1.37 -21.35
CA VAL A 124 -11.17 2.80 -21.58
C VAL A 124 -9.96 3.04 -22.47
N LEU A 125 -10.18 3.75 -23.58
CA LEU A 125 -9.13 4.12 -24.53
C LEU A 125 -8.69 5.57 -24.38
N ARG A 126 -9.56 6.41 -23.83
CA ARG A 126 -9.30 7.84 -23.71
C ARG A 126 -9.96 8.46 -22.48
N VAL A 127 -9.19 9.25 -21.75
CA VAL A 127 -9.63 10.10 -20.64
C VAL A 127 -9.35 11.55 -21.00
N GLU A 128 -10.38 12.40 -20.88
CA GLU A 128 -10.32 13.83 -21.18
C GLU A 128 -10.92 14.65 -20.03
N ARG A 129 -10.49 15.92 -19.91
CA ARG A 129 -11.19 16.92 -19.10
C ARG A 129 -12.17 17.69 -19.99
N THR A 130 -13.42 17.77 -19.56
CA THR A 130 -14.44 18.59 -20.22
C THR A 130 -14.29 20.06 -19.84
N GLY A 131 -14.87 20.98 -20.62
CA GLY A 131 -14.92 22.40 -20.28
C GLY A 131 -15.69 22.71 -18.98
N ALA A 132 -16.53 21.79 -18.52
CA ALA A 132 -17.24 21.87 -17.23
C ALA A 132 -16.42 21.33 -16.04
N GLY A 133 -15.15 20.94 -16.26
CA GLY A 133 -14.25 20.44 -15.21
C GLY A 133 -14.41 18.96 -14.85
N LEU A 134 -15.37 18.25 -15.46
CA LEU A 134 -15.58 16.79 -15.30
C LEU A 134 -14.56 15.99 -16.11
N PHE A 135 -14.29 14.75 -15.67
CA PHE A 135 -13.62 13.75 -16.49
C PHE A 135 -14.61 13.08 -17.43
N ARG A 136 -14.21 12.86 -18.67
CA ARG A 136 -14.95 12.10 -19.69
C ARG A 136 -14.08 10.94 -20.17
N LEU A 137 -14.64 9.74 -20.12
CA LEU A 137 -13.97 8.49 -20.47
C LEU A 137 -14.66 7.86 -21.66
N THR A 138 -13.89 7.54 -22.70
CA THR A 138 -14.39 6.86 -23.90
C THR A 138 -13.85 5.44 -23.94
N ALA A 139 -14.76 4.47 -23.98
CA ALA A 139 -14.44 3.05 -24.05
C ALA A 139 -14.34 2.56 -25.49
N ALA A 140 -13.73 1.38 -25.66
CA ALA A 140 -13.50 0.75 -26.97
C ALA A 140 -14.80 0.38 -27.71
N ASP A 141 -15.88 0.11 -26.99
CA ASP A 141 -17.22 -0.14 -27.52
C ASP A 141 -17.96 1.15 -27.94
N GLY A 142 -17.32 2.32 -27.79
CA GLY A 142 -17.90 3.63 -28.05
C GLY A 142 -18.74 4.19 -26.90
N SER A 143 -18.90 3.47 -25.78
CA SER A 143 -19.56 3.96 -24.59
C SER A 143 -18.80 5.15 -23.99
N VAL A 144 -19.54 6.10 -23.44
CA VAL A 144 -18.99 7.31 -22.83
C VAL A 144 -19.52 7.44 -21.41
N PHE A 145 -18.61 7.69 -20.48
CA PHE A 145 -18.90 7.89 -19.06
C PHE A 145 -18.30 9.21 -18.61
N SER A 146 -18.94 9.87 -17.66
CA SER A 146 -18.41 11.11 -17.09
C SER A 146 -18.44 11.08 -15.57
N CYS A 147 -17.48 11.71 -14.92
CA CYS A 147 -17.45 11.82 -13.46
C CYS A 147 -16.83 13.11 -12.95
N ARG A 148 -17.13 13.42 -11.68
CA ARG A 148 -16.45 14.50 -10.96
C ARG A 148 -15.05 14.09 -10.52
N ARG A 149 -14.89 12.85 -10.06
CA ARG A 149 -13.64 12.32 -9.49
C ARG A 149 -13.30 10.98 -10.13
N LEU A 150 -12.06 10.83 -10.55
CA LEU A 150 -11.56 9.63 -11.19
C LEU A 150 -10.55 8.95 -10.28
N ILE A 151 -10.76 7.68 -9.95
CA ILE A 151 -9.84 6.86 -9.16
C ILE A 151 -9.21 5.82 -10.10
N VAL A 152 -7.90 5.89 -10.28
CA VAL A 152 -7.15 4.96 -11.13
C VAL A 152 -6.62 3.83 -10.27
N ALA A 153 -7.21 2.64 -10.44
CA ALA A 153 -6.88 1.41 -9.73
C ALA A 153 -6.39 0.31 -10.70
N THR A 154 -5.81 0.70 -11.84
CA THR A 154 -5.38 -0.20 -12.92
C THR A 154 -4.09 -0.97 -12.60
N GLY A 155 -3.43 -0.64 -11.48
CA GLY A 155 -2.08 -1.12 -11.19
C GLY A 155 -1.05 -0.67 -12.23
N THR A 156 0.09 -1.35 -12.25
CA THR A 156 1.14 -1.19 -13.26
C THR A 156 0.94 -2.24 -14.37
N ALA A 157 0.28 -1.85 -15.46
CA ALA A 157 -0.13 -2.80 -16.50
C ALA A 157 0.87 -2.93 -17.66
N ARG A 158 1.76 -1.95 -17.85
CA ARG A 158 2.68 -1.90 -18.99
C ARG A 158 4.06 -2.44 -18.59
N PRO A 159 4.67 -3.40 -19.31
CA PRO A 159 6.03 -3.84 -19.03
C PRO A 159 7.02 -2.66 -19.00
N HIS A 160 7.88 -2.63 -18.00
CA HIS A 160 8.94 -1.64 -17.90
C HIS A 160 10.18 -2.15 -18.65
N VAL A 161 10.50 -1.52 -19.78
CA VAL A 161 11.69 -1.85 -20.57
C VAL A 161 12.81 -0.88 -20.17
N PRO A 162 13.98 -1.37 -19.69
CA PRO A 162 15.10 -0.53 -19.32
C PRO A 162 15.80 0.04 -20.58
N SER A 163 16.46 1.18 -20.41
CA SER A 163 17.20 1.86 -21.49
C SER A 163 18.57 1.22 -21.74
N ILE A 164 18.59 -0.04 -22.17
CA ILE A 164 19.81 -0.78 -22.51
C ILE A 164 19.93 -0.84 -24.04
N PRO A 165 21.06 -0.42 -24.63
CA PRO A 165 21.34 -0.63 -26.05
C PRO A 165 21.14 -2.10 -26.47
N GLY A 166 20.31 -2.35 -27.47
CA GLY A 166 19.99 -3.69 -27.97
C GLY A 166 18.96 -4.48 -27.15
N ILE A 167 18.28 -3.85 -26.18
CA ILE A 167 17.25 -4.50 -25.36
C ILE A 167 16.09 -5.10 -26.17
N ASP A 168 15.86 -4.61 -27.38
CA ASP A 168 14.90 -5.13 -28.36
C ASP A 168 15.23 -6.55 -28.86
N LEU A 169 16.46 -7.02 -28.65
CA LEU A 169 16.88 -8.40 -28.90
C LEU A 169 16.41 -9.38 -27.81
N ALA A 170 16.00 -8.87 -26.66
CA ALA A 170 15.52 -9.65 -25.52
C ALA A 170 14.00 -9.83 -25.55
N GLU A 171 13.53 -10.86 -24.87
CA GLU A 171 12.12 -11.16 -24.73
C GLU A 171 11.52 -10.49 -23.50
N SER A 172 10.26 -10.12 -23.55
CA SER A 172 9.56 -9.63 -22.36
C SER A 172 9.07 -10.78 -21.51
N TYR A 173 9.23 -10.68 -20.19
CA TYR A 173 8.54 -11.55 -19.22
C TYR A 173 7.03 -11.66 -19.50
N ALA A 174 6.41 -10.61 -20.03
CA ALA A 174 4.99 -10.61 -20.34
C ALA A 174 4.60 -11.66 -21.39
N ASP A 175 5.49 -12.00 -22.31
CA ASP A 175 5.15 -12.73 -23.54
C ASP A 175 6.05 -13.95 -23.79
N VAL A 176 7.14 -14.10 -23.02
CA VAL A 176 8.01 -15.28 -23.08
C VAL A 176 7.24 -16.57 -22.77
N SER A 177 7.71 -17.68 -23.35
CA SER A 177 7.15 -19.01 -23.09
C SER A 177 7.21 -19.34 -21.60
N VAL A 178 6.15 -19.99 -21.14
CA VAL A 178 6.05 -20.53 -19.78
C VAL A 178 6.37 -22.03 -19.74
N ASP A 179 6.48 -22.67 -20.91
CA ASP A 179 6.83 -24.09 -21.01
C ASP A 179 8.35 -24.24 -20.78
N PRO A 180 8.79 -24.91 -19.70
CA PRO A 180 10.20 -25.13 -19.45
C PRO A 180 10.88 -25.93 -20.58
N GLU A 181 10.16 -26.75 -21.34
CA GLU A 181 10.74 -27.54 -22.44
C GLU A 181 11.30 -26.68 -23.59
N ASP A 182 10.80 -25.45 -23.74
CA ASP A 182 11.33 -24.49 -24.74
C ASP A 182 12.75 -24.00 -24.42
N PHE A 183 13.26 -24.31 -23.22
CA PHE A 183 14.55 -23.84 -22.70
C PHE A 183 15.57 -24.96 -22.50
N VAL A 184 15.27 -26.18 -22.96
CA VAL A 184 16.15 -27.35 -22.78
C VAL A 184 17.57 -27.06 -23.28
N ASN A 185 18.56 -27.23 -22.38
CA ASN A 185 19.99 -27.00 -22.62
C ASN A 185 20.38 -25.57 -23.02
N GLN A 186 19.51 -24.58 -22.84
CA GLN A 186 19.80 -23.18 -23.17
C GLN A 186 20.45 -22.43 -22.00
N ARG A 187 21.31 -21.46 -22.32
CA ARG A 187 21.83 -20.48 -21.36
C ARG A 187 20.94 -19.24 -21.39
N VAL A 188 20.32 -18.94 -20.26
CA VAL A 188 19.30 -17.89 -20.14
C VAL A 188 19.79 -16.80 -19.19
N LEU A 189 19.72 -15.55 -19.64
CA LEU A 189 19.87 -14.39 -18.77
C LEU A 189 18.48 -13.82 -18.44
N VAL A 190 18.17 -13.66 -17.17
CA VAL A 190 16.98 -12.98 -16.67
C VAL A 190 17.39 -11.63 -16.10
N ILE A 191 17.00 -10.54 -16.76
CA ILE A 191 17.28 -9.17 -16.33
C ILE A 191 16.17 -8.73 -15.35
N GLY A 192 16.54 -8.55 -14.08
CA GLY A 192 15.64 -8.05 -13.03
C GLY A 192 15.81 -8.81 -11.72
N GLN A 193 15.30 -8.23 -10.63
CA GLN A 193 15.38 -8.80 -9.27
C GLN A 193 14.03 -8.93 -8.56
N GLY A 194 12.94 -8.61 -9.25
CA GLY A 194 11.60 -8.68 -8.67
C GLY A 194 11.02 -10.10 -8.71
N SER A 195 9.78 -10.25 -8.22
CA SER A 195 9.06 -11.52 -8.26
C SER A 195 8.99 -12.14 -9.65
N SER A 196 8.78 -11.32 -10.70
CA SER A 196 8.79 -11.79 -12.09
C SER A 196 10.09 -12.47 -12.50
N ALA A 197 11.25 -11.96 -12.04
CA ALA A 197 12.54 -12.57 -12.34
C ALA A 197 12.74 -13.87 -11.55
N ALA A 198 12.35 -13.86 -10.27
CA ALA A 198 12.47 -15.02 -9.39
C ALA A 198 11.60 -16.20 -9.88
N GLU A 199 10.33 -15.96 -10.21
CA GLU A 199 9.44 -17.03 -10.70
C GLU A 199 9.89 -17.59 -12.06
N THR A 200 10.39 -16.73 -12.95
CA THR A 200 10.90 -17.19 -14.24
C THR A 200 12.16 -18.01 -14.05
N ALA A 201 13.09 -17.58 -13.22
CA ALA A 201 14.28 -18.37 -12.92
C ALA A 201 13.90 -19.74 -12.33
N ASP A 202 12.98 -19.78 -11.35
CA ASP A 202 12.51 -21.01 -10.72
C ASP A 202 11.90 -22.00 -11.72
N ASN A 203 11.04 -21.51 -12.63
CA ASN A 203 10.43 -22.33 -13.67
C ASN A 203 11.45 -22.95 -14.63
N LEU A 204 12.59 -22.30 -14.84
CA LEU A 204 13.61 -22.73 -15.81
C LEU A 204 14.65 -23.69 -15.20
N ILE A 205 14.72 -23.82 -13.87
CA ILE A 205 15.71 -24.69 -13.18
C ILE A 205 15.75 -26.11 -13.75
N PRO A 206 14.61 -26.78 -14.05
CA PRO A 206 14.65 -28.18 -14.47
C PRO A 206 15.22 -28.43 -15.88
N THR A 207 15.23 -27.42 -16.76
CA THR A 207 15.49 -27.61 -18.20
C THR A 207 16.63 -26.76 -18.77
N ALA A 208 16.83 -25.54 -18.27
CA ALA A 208 17.89 -24.67 -18.75
C ALA A 208 19.28 -25.21 -18.35
N ALA A 209 20.27 -25.07 -19.25
CA ALA A 209 21.65 -25.45 -18.93
C ALA A 209 22.29 -24.49 -17.90
N LEU A 210 21.90 -23.22 -17.95
CA LEU A 210 22.42 -22.17 -17.07
C LEU A 210 21.43 -21.01 -16.99
N ILE A 211 21.23 -20.47 -15.79
CA ILE A 211 20.39 -19.28 -15.55
C ILE A 211 21.21 -18.24 -14.80
N HIS A 212 21.23 -17.00 -15.30
CA HIS A 212 21.83 -15.86 -14.61
C HIS A 212 20.76 -14.80 -14.31
N THR A 213 20.77 -14.23 -13.10
CA THR A 213 19.85 -13.13 -12.66
C THR A 213 20.58 -11.83 -12.31
N LEU A 214 21.91 -11.83 -12.36
CA LEU A 214 22.82 -10.67 -12.23
C LEU A 214 22.35 -9.55 -11.27
N PRO A 215 22.19 -9.81 -9.96
CA PRO A 215 21.66 -8.81 -9.05
C PRO A 215 22.59 -7.58 -8.89
N ASP A 216 23.89 -7.80 -8.72
CA ASP A 216 24.86 -6.72 -8.44
C ASP A 216 25.65 -6.28 -9.68
N ARG A 217 25.08 -6.46 -10.87
CA ARG A 217 25.76 -6.13 -12.14
C ARG A 217 24.83 -5.41 -13.10
N GLU A 218 25.38 -4.43 -13.81
CA GLU A 218 24.65 -3.71 -14.83
C GLU A 218 24.89 -4.35 -16.20
N VAL A 219 23.80 -4.62 -16.92
CA VAL A 219 23.85 -5.01 -18.32
C VAL A 219 24.02 -3.76 -19.16
N GLU A 220 25.17 -3.60 -19.81
CA GLU A 220 25.50 -2.41 -20.57
C GLU A 220 24.91 -2.44 -21.98
N ARG A 221 24.94 -3.62 -22.63
CA ARG A 221 24.50 -3.77 -24.02
C ARG A 221 24.23 -5.21 -24.38
N LEU A 222 23.30 -5.40 -25.31
CA LEU A 222 23.06 -6.65 -26.03
C LEU A 222 23.38 -6.44 -27.52
N GLU A 223 24.00 -7.42 -28.16
CA GLU A 223 24.21 -7.41 -29.61
C GLU A 223 24.21 -8.82 -30.21
N ARG A 224 23.97 -8.91 -31.53
CA ARG A 224 24.15 -10.16 -32.27
C ARG A 224 25.52 -10.17 -32.92
N SER A 225 26.37 -11.12 -32.52
CA SER A 225 27.69 -11.36 -33.10
C SER A 225 27.80 -12.81 -33.57
N HIS A 226 28.14 -13.01 -34.85
CA HIS A 226 28.23 -14.34 -35.46
C HIS A 226 27.00 -15.25 -35.24
N GLY A 227 25.80 -14.64 -35.24
CA GLY A 227 24.52 -15.34 -35.01
C GLY A 227 24.19 -15.60 -33.53
N GLN A 228 25.09 -15.31 -32.61
CA GLN A 228 24.92 -15.48 -31.17
C GLN A 228 24.51 -14.18 -30.49
N LEU A 229 23.72 -14.26 -29.41
CA LEU A 229 23.34 -13.12 -28.59
C LEU A 229 24.41 -12.90 -27.52
N VAL A 230 25.19 -11.84 -27.68
CA VAL A 230 26.27 -11.44 -26.78
C VAL A 230 25.78 -10.33 -25.86
N VAL A 231 26.05 -10.48 -24.57
CA VAL A 231 25.68 -9.51 -23.54
C VAL A 231 26.95 -9.01 -22.87
N SER A 232 27.14 -7.70 -22.86
CA SER A 232 28.20 -7.02 -22.14
C SER A 232 27.70 -6.66 -20.74
N VAL A 233 28.43 -7.09 -19.71
CA VAL A 233 28.08 -6.90 -18.30
C VAL A 233 29.22 -6.17 -17.60
N CYS A 234 28.87 -5.11 -16.87
CA CYS A 234 29.81 -4.39 -16.02
C CYS A 234 29.77 -4.96 -14.60
N HIS A 235 30.94 -5.18 -14.03
CA HIS A 235 31.14 -5.59 -12.66
C HIS A 235 31.21 -4.36 -11.74
N ALA A 236 30.88 -4.55 -10.47
CA ALA A 236 30.95 -3.49 -9.47
C ALA A 236 32.38 -2.92 -9.27
N ASP A 237 33.42 -3.65 -9.68
CA ASP A 237 34.82 -3.23 -9.65
C ASP A 237 35.27 -2.48 -10.93
N GLY A 238 34.36 -2.25 -11.87
CA GLY A 238 34.62 -1.56 -13.14
C GLY A 238 35.18 -2.47 -14.25
N GLY A 239 35.33 -3.77 -14.01
CA GLY A 239 35.62 -4.74 -15.07
C GLY A 239 34.40 -4.95 -15.97
N ALA A 240 34.61 -5.19 -17.27
CA ALA A 240 33.54 -5.59 -18.19
C ALA A 240 33.81 -7.00 -18.72
N GLU A 241 32.76 -7.81 -18.83
CA GLU A 241 32.84 -9.13 -19.46
C GLU A 241 31.74 -9.32 -20.50
N GLU A 242 32.06 -10.06 -21.56
CA GLU A 242 31.10 -10.49 -22.56
C GLU A 242 30.72 -11.95 -22.33
N ARG A 243 29.43 -12.24 -22.45
CA ARG A 243 28.88 -13.58 -22.32
C ARG A 243 27.86 -13.84 -23.42
N VAL A 244 27.88 -15.07 -23.94
CA VAL A 244 26.93 -15.53 -24.93
C VAL A 244 25.76 -16.20 -24.23
N TYR A 245 24.55 -15.79 -24.58
CA TYR A 245 23.30 -16.40 -24.14
C TYR A 245 22.51 -16.88 -25.35
N ASP A 246 21.67 -17.89 -25.12
CA ASP A 246 20.75 -18.38 -26.13
C ASP A 246 19.43 -17.58 -26.04
N ARG A 247 19.07 -17.11 -24.84
CA ARG A 247 17.89 -16.29 -24.55
C ARG A 247 18.23 -15.20 -23.52
N VAL A 248 17.61 -14.02 -23.67
CA VAL A 248 17.62 -12.97 -22.64
C VAL A 248 16.18 -12.57 -22.37
N ILE A 249 15.78 -12.56 -21.10
CA ILE A 249 14.41 -12.27 -20.65
C ILE A 249 14.43 -11.02 -19.78
N VAL A 250 13.64 -10.02 -20.15
CA VAL A 250 13.45 -8.77 -19.41
C VAL A 250 12.30 -8.93 -18.42
N ALA A 251 12.65 -9.07 -17.15
CA ALA A 251 11.73 -9.24 -16.01
C ALA A 251 11.85 -8.06 -15.01
N THR A 252 12.02 -6.84 -15.54
CA THR A 252 12.21 -5.59 -14.77
C THR A 252 10.90 -4.99 -14.23
N GLY A 253 9.84 -5.78 -14.16
CA GLY A 253 8.52 -5.41 -13.66
C GLY A 253 7.75 -4.50 -14.62
N PHE A 254 6.79 -3.76 -14.05
CA PHE A 254 5.82 -2.97 -14.81
C PHE A 254 5.84 -1.49 -14.39
N ARG A 255 5.19 -0.66 -15.22
CA ARG A 255 4.95 0.77 -15.01
C ARG A 255 3.48 1.12 -15.25
N PHE A 256 3.06 2.25 -14.70
CA PHE A 256 1.76 2.87 -14.96
C PHE A 256 1.62 3.25 -16.44
N ASP A 257 0.40 3.11 -16.96
CA ASP A 257 0.01 3.49 -18.32
C ASP A 257 -0.76 4.82 -18.31
N ASP A 258 -0.05 5.89 -18.66
CA ASP A 258 -0.58 7.25 -18.79
C ASP A 258 -1.07 7.56 -20.22
N SER A 259 -0.95 6.61 -21.16
CA SER A 259 -1.22 6.85 -22.58
C SER A 259 -2.68 7.13 -22.89
N ILE A 260 -3.60 6.62 -22.05
CA ILE A 260 -5.04 6.86 -22.19
C ILE A 260 -5.43 8.31 -21.86
N PHE A 261 -4.58 9.08 -21.18
CA PHE A 261 -4.90 10.45 -20.79
C PHE A 261 -4.51 11.45 -21.88
N ALA A 262 -5.48 12.29 -22.26
CA ALA A 262 -5.23 13.42 -23.15
C ALA A 262 -4.30 14.46 -22.48
N SER A 263 -3.61 15.27 -23.30
CA SER A 263 -2.60 16.22 -22.83
C SER A 263 -3.10 17.17 -21.73
N GLY A 264 -4.36 17.61 -21.80
CA GLY A 264 -4.97 18.51 -20.81
C GLY A 264 -5.28 17.89 -19.44
N CYS A 265 -5.13 16.57 -19.27
CA CYS A 265 -5.34 15.88 -18.00
C CYS A 265 -4.42 14.67 -17.82
N ARG A 266 -3.24 14.71 -18.43
CA ARG A 266 -2.25 13.65 -18.26
C ARG A 266 -1.52 13.83 -16.93
N PRO A 267 -1.55 12.82 -16.04
CA PRO A 267 -0.82 12.90 -14.79
C PRO A 267 0.69 12.93 -15.04
N GLU A 268 1.40 13.74 -14.27
CA GLU A 268 2.85 13.73 -14.22
C GLU A 268 3.36 12.39 -13.66
N MET A 269 4.54 11.95 -14.13
CA MET A 269 5.19 10.73 -13.65
C MET A 269 6.20 11.07 -12.55
N ALA A 270 6.24 10.26 -11.50
CA ALA A 270 7.26 10.36 -10.46
C ALA A 270 8.66 10.07 -11.04
N PRO A 271 9.74 10.50 -10.35
CA PRO A 271 11.10 10.14 -10.72
C PRO A 271 11.25 8.63 -10.96
N GLY A 272 11.94 8.25 -12.05
CA GLY A 272 12.07 6.87 -12.51
C GLY A 272 10.95 6.39 -13.44
N GLY A 273 9.88 7.16 -13.63
CA GLY A 273 8.89 6.94 -14.70
C GLY A 273 8.04 5.67 -14.56
N ARG A 274 8.05 5.03 -13.38
CA ARG A 274 7.27 3.79 -13.12
C ARG A 274 5.89 4.06 -12.54
N LEU A 275 5.75 5.11 -11.74
CA LEU A 275 4.53 5.46 -11.00
C LEU A 275 4.14 6.91 -11.31
N PRO A 276 2.86 7.28 -11.14
CA PRO A 276 2.44 8.67 -11.23
C PRO A 276 2.97 9.50 -10.05
N ALA A 277 3.27 10.78 -10.30
CA ALA A 277 3.54 11.76 -9.26
C ALA A 277 2.24 12.14 -8.55
N ARG A 278 2.31 12.26 -7.23
CA ARG A 278 1.12 12.37 -6.38
C ARG A 278 1.39 13.11 -5.07
N THR A 279 0.33 13.70 -4.53
CA THR A 279 0.31 14.31 -3.19
C THR A 279 0.24 13.22 -2.11
N PRO A 280 0.37 13.57 -0.82
CA PRO A 280 0.13 12.63 0.28
C PRO A 280 -1.29 12.08 0.37
N GLU A 281 -2.24 12.69 -0.33
CA GLU A 281 -3.63 12.23 -0.46
C GLU A 281 -3.80 11.26 -1.65
N TRP A 282 -2.70 10.86 -2.28
CA TRP A 282 -2.67 10.08 -3.52
C TRP A 282 -3.43 10.72 -4.70
N GLU A 283 -3.65 12.03 -4.64
CA GLU A 283 -4.13 12.81 -5.77
C GLU A 283 -3.00 13.06 -6.75
N SER A 284 -3.30 13.10 -8.04
CA SER A 284 -2.37 13.52 -9.07
C SER A 284 -1.83 14.91 -8.76
N PHE A 285 -0.51 15.03 -8.84
CA PHE A 285 0.18 16.29 -8.52
C PHE A 285 -0.30 17.47 -9.37
N ASN A 286 -0.62 17.22 -10.65
CA ASN A 286 -0.98 18.24 -11.63
C ASN A 286 -2.42 18.15 -12.15
N VAL A 287 -3.22 17.13 -11.77
CA VAL A 287 -4.59 16.94 -12.27
C VAL A 287 -5.58 16.83 -11.11
N PRO A 288 -6.22 17.94 -10.68
CA PRO A 288 -7.16 17.92 -9.56
C PRO A 288 -8.36 17.01 -9.80
N GLY A 289 -8.75 16.21 -8.81
CA GLY A 289 -9.83 15.23 -8.86
C GLY A 289 -9.44 13.87 -9.45
N LEU A 290 -8.18 13.67 -9.84
CA LEU A 290 -7.63 12.38 -10.29
C LEU A 290 -6.84 11.75 -9.14
N TYR A 291 -7.27 10.58 -8.67
CA TYR A 291 -6.67 9.87 -7.54
C TYR A 291 -6.10 8.52 -7.99
N PHE A 292 -5.14 7.99 -7.23
CA PHE A 292 -4.54 6.69 -7.48
C PHE A 292 -4.78 5.74 -6.32
N ALA A 293 -5.02 4.46 -6.61
CA ALA A 293 -5.27 3.42 -5.62
C ALA A 293 -4.46 2.14 -5.91
N GLY A 294 -4.30 1.30 -4.89
CA GLY A 294 -3.57 0.03 -5.00
C GLY A 294 -2.07 0.22 -5.20
N ALA A 295 -1.48 -0.57 -6.09
CA ALA A 295 -0.04 -0.48 -6.42
C ALA A 295 0.39 0.91 -6.92
N LEU A 296 -0.52 1.73 -7.45
CA LEU A 296 -0.23 3.11 -7.86
C LEU A 296 -0.14 4.10 -6.68
N ALA A 297 -0.61 3.68 -5.51
CA ALA A 297 -0.59 4.43 -4.25
C ALA A 297 0.46 3.92 -3.24
N GLN A 298 1.36 3.03 -3.65
CA GLN A 298 2.42 2.51 -2.78
C GLN A 298 3.37 3.62 -2.32
N ALA A 299 3.75 3.68 -1.04
CA ALA A 299 4.57 4.74 -0.44
C ALA A 299 5.83 5.08 -1.28
N ASN A 300 6.18 6.38 -1.35
CA ASN A 300 7.40 6.83 -2.03
C ASN A 300 8.57 6.75 -1.04
N GLY A 301 9.64 6.00 -1.35
CA GLY A 301 10.85 5.99 -0.52
C GLY A 301 11.73 4.76 -0.69
N LEU A 302 12.93 4.82 -0.10
CA LEU A 302 13.91 3.71 0.02
C LEU A 302 13.43 2.61 0.98
N GLU A 303 12.40 2.89 1.79
CA GLU A 303 11.78 1.95 2.71
C GLU A 303 10.81 1.05 1.96
N LYS A 304 11.15 -0.24 1.87
CA LYS A 304 10.34 -1.29 1.24
C LYS A 304 9.11 -1.61 2.12
N HIS A 305 8.14 -0.70 2.17
CA HIS A 305 6.82 -0.97 2.76
C HIS A 305 6.02 -1.87 1.81
N PRO A 306 5.29 -2.89 2.30
CA PRO A 306 4.43 -3.71 1.44
C PRO A 306 3.16 -2.97 0.96
N SER A 307 3.18 -1.64 0.96
CA SER A 307 2.14 -0.73 0.48
C SER A 307 1.76 -0.90 -1.01
N GLY A 308 2.53 -1.67 -1.79
CA GLY A 308 2.21 -2.07 -3.16
C GLY A 308 1.50 -3.43 -3.28
N LEU A 309 1.37 -4.17 -2.18
CA LEU A 309 0.73 -5.49 -2.09
C LEU A 309 -0.63 -5.40 -1.41
N VAL A 310 -1.51 -6.39 -1.61
CA VAL A 310 -2.92 -6.35 -1.17
C VAL A 310 -3.05 -6.03 0.32
N HIS A 311 -2.29 -6.72 1.17
CA HIS A 311 -2.32 -6.49 2.62
C HIS A 311 -1.82 -5.12 3.06
N GLY A 312 -0.94 -4.46 2.30
CA GLY A 312 -0.57 -3.08 2.58
C GLY A 312 -1.64 -2.15 2.05
N PHE A 313 -1.90 -2.18 0.73
CA PHE A 313 -2.74 -1.17 0.11
C PHE A 313 -4.21 -1.25 0.51
N ARG A 314 -4.74 -2.36 1.06
CA ARG A 314 -6.12 -2.40 1.53
C ARG A 314 -6.40 -1.34 2.61
N TYR A 315 -5.40 -1.05 3.46
CA TYR A 315 -5.49 0.05 4.42
C TYR A 315 -5.25 1.41 3.76
N ASN A 316 -4.36 1.51 2.76
CA ASN A 316 -4.22 2.74 1.98
C ASN A 316 -5.51 3.10 1.24
N VAL A 317 -6.25 2.12 0.72
CA VAL A 317 -7.54 2.34 0.07
C VAL A 317 -8.58 2.83 1.07
N ARG A 318 -8.62 2.25 2.28
CA ARG A 318 -9.47 2.75 3.38
C ARG A 318 -9.09 4.18 3.79
N ALA A 319 -7.80 4.47 3.92
CA ALA A 319 -7.30 5.81 4.22
C ALA A 319 -7.66 6.81 3.11
N LEU A 320 -7.44 6.46 1.83
CA LEU A 320 -7.82 7.27 0.68
C LEU A 320 -9.32 7.54 0.68
N PHE A 321 -10.16 6.54 0.94
CA PHE A 321 -11.60 6.73 1.08
C PHE A 321 -11.92 7.76 2.16
N ARG A 322 -11.35 7.64 3.37
CA ARG A 322 -11.53 8.62 4.46
C ARG A 322 -11.06 10.02 4.08
N MET A 323 -9.94 10.15 3.34
CA MET A 323 -9.48 11.45 2.82
C MET A 323 -10.48 12.06 1.84
N LEU A 324 -11.06 11.24 0.96
CA LEU A 324 -12.10 11.70 0.02
C LEU A 324 -13.36 12.16 0.77
N GLU A 325 -13.76 11.44 1.81
CA GLU A 325 -14.89 11.81 2.68
C GLU A 325 -14.66 13.16 3.36
N THR A 326 -13.47 13.38 3.94
CA THR A 326 -13.12 14.67 4.55
C THR A 326 -13.08 15.79 3.51
N LYS A 327 -12.33 15.59 2.42
CA LYS A 327 -12.06 16.62 1.41
C LYS A 327 -13.31 17.04 0.64
N HIS A 328 -14.18 16.10 0.32
CA HIS A 328 -15.28 16.31 -0.62
C HIS A 328 -16.67 16.27 -0.01
N HIS A 329 -16.81 15.66 1.17
CA HIS A 329 -18.09 15.44 1.82
C HIS A 329 -18.18 16.05 3.22
N ARG A 330 -17.10 16.71 3.68
CA ARG A 330 -17.01 17.32 5.02
C ARG A 330 -17.36 16.33 6.13
N ARG A 331 -16.95 15.08 5.94
CA ARG A 331 -17.04 14.02 6.96
C ARG A 331 -15.70 13.92 7.66
N ASP A 332 -15.70 14.13 8.97
CA ASP A 332 -14.49 14.03 9.77
C ASP A 332 -13.88 12.63 9.67
N TRP A 333 -12.57 12.55 9.88
CA TRP A 333 -11.91 11.26 10.00
C TRP A 333 -12.52 10.49 11.19
N PRO A 334 -12.88 9.21 11.03
CA PRO A 334 -13.50 8.43 12.11
C PRO A 334 -12.65 8.46 13.38
N ALA A 335 -13.28 8.86 14.48
CA ALA A 335 -12.67 8.98 15.79
C ALA A 335 -13.61 8.46 16.88
N TYR A 336 -13.04 8.02 18.00
CA TYR A 336 -13.80 7.69 19.21
C TYR A 336 -13.16 8.36 20.43
N GLU A 337 -13.99 8.71 21.40
CA GLU A 337 -13.56 9.29 22.67
C GLU A 337 -12.83 8.24 23.51
N ILE A 338 -11.77 8.67 24.18
CA ILE A 338 -11.03 7.88 25.17
C ILE A 338 -10.91 8.69 26.46
N GLU A 339 -10.61 8.02 27.56
CA GLU A 339 -10.39 8.71 28.82
C GLU A 339 -9.15 9.63 28.71
N PRO A 340 -9.26 10.95 28.99
CA PRO A 340 -8.17 11.91 28.83
C PRO A 340 -7.22 11.87 30.04
N THR A 341 -6.80 10.67 30.41
CA THR A 341 -5.83 10.43 31.48
C THR A 341 -4.65 9.64 30.92
N PRO A 342 -3.46 9.71 31.54
CA PRO A 342 -2.34 8.87 31.16
C PRO A 342 -2.72 7.38 31.07
N GLU A 343 -3.58 6.90 31.97
CA GLU A 343 -4.09 5.53 32.00
C GLU A 343 -4.99 5.23 30.79
N GLY A 344 -5.93 6.12 30.49
CA GLY A 344 -6.81 6.00 29.32
C GLY A 344 -6.04 5.96 27.99
N LEU A 345 -5.02 6.82 27.86
CA LEU A 345 -4.14 6.85 26.70
C LEU A 345 -3.31 5.55 26.57
N VAL A 346 -2.79 5.03 27.68
CA VAL A 346 -2.08 3.72 27.72
C VAL A 346 -3.01 2.59 27.28
N GLU A 347 -4.23 2.53 27.81
CA GLU A 347 -5.20 1.49 27.50
C GLU A 347 -5.55 1.52 26.00
N ALA A 348 -5.95 2.68 25.47
CA ALA A 348 -6.29 2.83 24.06
C ALA A 348 -5.11 2.46 23.14
N THR A 349 -3.90 2.88 23.50
CA THR A 349 -2.67 2.56 22.76
C THR A 349 -2.40 1.07 22.71
N PHE A 350 -2.45 0.37 23.85
CA PHE A 350 -2.16 -1.06 23.87
C PHE A 350 -3.27 -1.94 23.33
N VAL A 351 -4.54 -1.52 23.40
CA VAL A 351 -5.64 -2.21 22.69
C VAL A 351 -5.33 -2.26 21.20
N ARG A 352 -4.92 -1.13 20.61
CA ARG A 352 -4.61 -1.03 19.18
C ARG A 352 -3.29 -1.71 18.82
N LEU A 353 -2.19 -1.44 19.52
CA LEU A 353 -0.89 -2.07 19.23
C LEU A 353 -0.96 -3.62 19.24
N ASN A 354 -1.67 -4.21 20.21
CA ASN A 354 -1.76 -5.66 20.34
C ASN A 354 -2.76 -6.32 19.38
N ARG A 355 -3.68 -5.56 18.77
CA ARG A 355 -4.73 -6.11 17.92
C ARG A 355 -4.62 -5.72 16.45
N ALA A 356 -4.34 -4.45 16.17
CA ALA A 356 -4.41 -3.86 14.84
C ALA A 356 -3.49 -4.58 13.84
N SER A 357 -3.99 -4.77 12.62
CA SER A 357 -3.24 -5.32 11.51
C SER A 357 -2.62 -4.23 10.63
N ALA A 358 -3.25 -3.06 10.52
CA ALA A 358 -2.77 -1.96 9.70
C ALA A 358 -1.37 -1.47 10.10
N LEU A 359 -1.14 -1.22 11.40
CA LEU A 359 0.16 -0.78 11.93
C LEU A 359 1.25 -1.85 11.74
N TRP A 360 0.86 -3.14 11.73
CA TRP A 360 1.74 -4.27 11.45
C TRP A 360 2.13 -4.35 9.97
N GLN A 361 1.18 -4.14 9.08
CA GLN A 361 1.43 -4.21 7.64
C GLN A 361 2.17 -2.99 7.11
N LEU A 362 1.98 -1.81 7.72
CA LEU A 362 2.53 -0.54 7.25
C LEU A 362 3.28 0.21 8.37
N PRO A 363 4.33 -0.40 8.96
CA PRO A 363 5.09 0.22 10.04
C PRO A 363 5.73 1.53 9.58
N GLY A 364 5.73 2.56 10.41
CA GLY A 364 6.28 3.89 10.12
C GLY A 364 5.52 4.68 9.04
N PHE A 365 4.57 4.05 8.32
CA PHE A 365 3.77 4.71 7.30
C PHE A 365 2.38 5.09 7.85
N LEU A 366 1.63 4.13 8.37
CA LEU A 366 0.37 4.38 9.05
C LEU A 366 0.59 4.62 10.53
N HIS A 367 -0.12 5.61 11.05
CA HIS A 367 -0.11 5.97 12.45
C HIS A 367 -1.56 5.99 12.96
N ASP A 368 -1.76 5.44 14.15
CA ASP A 368 -2.89 5.84 14.95
C ASP A 368 -2.55 7.17 15.64
N VAL A 369 -3.55 7.99 15.93
CA VAL A 369 -3.38 9.36 16.42
C VAL A 369 -4.27 9.58 17.64
N ILE A 370 -3.70 10.15 18.69
CA ILE A 370 -4.45 10.63 19.84
C ILE A 370 -4.39 12.15 19.84
N VAL A 371 -5.55 12.80 19.76
CA VAL A 371 -5.65 14.25 19.96
C VAL A 371 -6.17 14.48 21.37
N VAL A 372 -5.43 15.26 22.15
CA VAL A 372 -5.83 15.68 23.50
C VAL A 372 -6.08 17.19 23.43
N ASP A 373 -7.14 17.66 24.05
CA ASP A 373 -7.35 19.10 24.17
C ASP A 373 -6.34 19.74 25.15
N GLU A 374 -6.21 21.06 25.09
CA GLU A 374 -5.17 21.79 25.83
C GLU A 374 -5.31 21.63 27.35
N ASP A 375 -6.54 21.49 27.82
CA ASP A 375 -6.90 21.36 29.24
C ASP A 375 -6.97 19.90 29.73
N TRP A 376 -6.69 18.91 28.86
CA TRP A 376 -6.85 17.47 29.16
C TRP A 376 -8.25 17.07 29.64
N ASN A 377 -9.28 17.78 29.17
CA ASN A 377 -10.68 17.46 29.45
C ASN A 377 -11.29 16.48 28.44
N ALA A 378 -10.68 16.33 27.26
CA ALA A 378 -11.14 15.44 26.21
C ALA A 378 -9.97 14.85 25.42
N ALA A 379 -10.12 13.59 25.01
CA ALA A 379 -9.16 12.90 24.18
C ALA A 379 -9.87 12.03 23.15
N ARG A 380 -9.41 12.10 21.90
CA ARG A 380 -9.97 11.35 20.78
C ARG A 380 -8.90 10.49 20.12
N TYR A 381 -9.27 9.27 19.77
CA TYR A 381 -8.43 8.31 19.09
C TYR A 381 -8.86 8.18 17.62
N LEU A 382 -7.91 8.35 16.69
CA LEU A 382 -8.11 8.24 15.25
C LEU A 382 -7.21 7.14 14.70
N GLU A 383 -7.78 6.22 13.93
CA GLU A 383 -7.05 5.07 13.44
C GLU A 383 -6.47 5.33 12.04
N GLU A 384 -5.26 4.80 11.79
CA GLU A 384 -4.70 4.52 10.46
C GLU A 384 -4.53 5.72 9.53
N MET A 385 -4.02 6.83 10.05
CA MET A 385 -3.66 7.99 9.26
C MET A 385 -2.25 7.84 8.67
N PRO A 386 -2.07 8.04 7.34
CA PRO A 386 -0.74 8.19 6.77
C PRO A 386 -0.03 9.43 7.34
N LEU A 387 1.22 9.26 7.81
CA LEU A 387 1.95 10.34 8.48
C LEU A 387 2.08 11.60 7.62
N ALA A 388 2.34 11.43 6.33
CA ALA A 388 2.51 12.54 5.40
C ALA A 388 1.21 13.36 5.22
N TYR A 389 0.05 12.71 5.26
CA TYR A 389 -1.25 13.39 5.24
C TYR A 389 -1.49 14.13 6.55
N LEU A 390 -1.29 13.45 7.68
CA LEU A 390 -1.45 14.02 9.01
C LEU A 390 -0.65 15.32 9.18
N ARG A 391 0.65 15.30 8.83
CA ARG A 391 1.56 16.44 9.03
C ARG A 391 1.20 17.66 8.16
N GLN A 392 0.53 17.45 7.03
CA GLN A 392 0.11 18.52 6.13
C GLN A 392 -1.30 19.03 6.43
N GLY A 393 -2.13 18.23 7.10
CA GLY A 393 -3.50 18.57 7.46
C GLY A 393 -3.60 19.43 8.73
N GLU A 394 -4.81 19.93 8.99
CA GLU A 394 -5.15 20.74 10.16
C GLU A 394 -4.83 20.04 11.48
N LEU A 395 -5.07 18.72 11.56
CA LEU A 395 -4.82 17.93 12.76
C LEU A 395 -3.32 17.90 13.12
N GLY A 396 -2.43 17.87 12.12
CA GLY A 396 -0.99 17.96 12.34
C GLY A 396 -0.52 19.34 12.85
N GLN A 397 -1.38 20.35 12.78
CA GLN A 397 -1.13 21.69 13.33
C GLN A 397 -1.70 21.86 14.75
N SER A 398 -2.33 20.82 15.32
CA SER A 398 -2.85 20.87 16.69
C SER A 398 -1.72 21.15 17.69
N SER A 399 -2.04 21.89 18.74
CA SER A 399 -1.11 22.23 19.82
C SER A 399 -0.66 20.99 20.60
N HIS A 400 -1.46 19.92 20.63
CA HIS A 400 -1.13 18.67 21.31
C HIS A 400 -1.74 17.46 20.61
N TYR A 401 -0.87 16.58 20.08
CA TYR A 401 -1.30 15.26 19.66
C TYR A 401 -0.18 14.22 19.77
N TYR A 402 -0.55 12.95 19.77
CA TYR A 402 0.36 11.82 19.73
C TYR A 402 0.16 11.03 18.46
N THR A 403 1.25 10.46 17.93
CA THR A 403 1.17 9.44 16.88
C THR A 403 1.75 8.13 17.40
N ILE A 404 1.10 7.03 17.06
CA ILE A 404 1.47 5.68 17.47
C ILE A 404 1.72 4.87 16.20
N SER A 405 2.92 4.32 16.05
CA SER A 405 3.29 3.42 14.95
C SER A 405 4.07 2.22 15.48
N LEU A 406 4.18 1.20 14.64
CA LEU A 406 5.27 0.23 14.75
C LEU A 406 6.40 0.67 13.84
N GLU A 407 7.65 0.45 14.24
CA GLU A 407 8.85 0.82 13.49
C GLU A 407 9.79 -0.38 13.32
N ARG A 408 10.59 -0.37 12.26
CA ARG A 408 11.61 -1.41 12.00
C ARG A 408 12.96 -0.94 12.53
N GLY A 409 13.45 -1.60 13.58
CA GLY A 409 14.83 -1.50 14.08
C GLY A 409 15.55 -2.85 13.95
N GLU A 410 16.15 -3.34 15.04
CA GLU A 410 16.61 -4.75 15.12
C GLU A 410 15.43 -5.73 14.98
N GLY A 411 14.24 -5.31 15.41
CA GLY A 411 12.96 -5.90 15.03
C GLY A 411 11.82 -4.89 15.12
N LEU A 412 10.59 -5.42 15.03
CA LEU A 412 9.37 -4.62 14.98
C LEU A 412 9.00 -4.17 16.40
N HIS A 413 8.92 -2.85 16.63
CA HIS A 413 8.67 -2.31 17.97
C HIS A 413 7.77 -1.05 17.94
N PRO A 414 7.01 -0.76 19.01
CA PRO A 414 6.15 0.41 19.07
C PRO A 414 6.94 1.69 19.30
N VAL A 415 6.51 2.75 18.64
CA VAL A 415 6.98 4.11 18.88
C VAL A 415 5.78 5.04 19.06
N VAL A 416 5.78 5.78 20.17
CA VAL A 416 4.81 6.82 20.46
C VAL A 416 5.51 8.17 20.41
N ARG A 417 5.00 9.10 19.62
CA ARG A 417 5.59 10.43 19.44
C ARG A 417 4.62 11.50 19.85
N ARG A 418 5.05 12.48 20.64
CA ARG A 418 4.30 13.71 20.92
C ARG A 418 4.68 14.78 19.92
N TRP A 419 3.66 15.47 19.44
CA TRP A 419 3.79 16.60 18.53
C TRP A 419 3.07 17.84 19.06
N SER A 420 3.55 19.00 18.64
CA SER A 420 2.91 20.30 18.85
C SER A 420 3.17 21.19 17.64
N GLY A 421 2.11 21.70 17.00
CA GLY A 421 2.24 22.59 15.82
C GLY A 421 3.11 22.00 14.71
N GLY A 422 3.01 20.68 14.48
CA GLY A 422 3.79 19.94 13.49
C GLY A 422 5.26 19.66 13.86
N GLN A 423 5.73 20.12 15.03
CA GLN A 423 7.06 19.83 15.56
C GLN A 423 7.03 18.60 16.45
N LEU A 424 8.03 17.72 16.29
CA LEU A 424 8.24 16.58 17.18
C LEU A 424 8.80 17.10 18.51
N ILE A 425 8.09 16.85 19.60
CA ILE A 425 8.49 17.33 20.94
C ILE A 425 9.23 16.23 21.70
N SER A 426 8.70 15.01 21.68
CA SER A 426 9.29 13.88 22.37
C SER A 426 8.86 12.57 21.73
N GLU A 427 9.63 11.50 21.90
CA GLU A 427 9.25 10.17 21.46
C GLU A 427 9.65 9.09 22.46
N LYS A 428 8.89 7.99 22.44
CA LYS A 428 9.07 6.83 23.28
C LYS A 428 9.10 5.57 22.42
N HIS A 429 10.28 4.96 22.36
CA HIS A 429 10.43 3.60 21.87
C HIS A 429 10.12 2.63 23.01
N LEU A 430 9.25 1.66 22.74
CA LEU A 430 9.05 0.51 23.59
C LEU A 430 9.89 -0.66 23.05
N PRO A 431 10.41 -1.54 23.91
CA PRO A 431 11.14 -2.71 23.44
C PRO A 431 10.25 -3.61 22.57
N GLU A 432 10.88 -4.32 21.64
CA GLU A 432 10.20 -5.35 20.87
C GLU A 432 9.70 -6.49 21.75
N ASP A 433 8.72 -7.22 21.23
CA ASP A 433 8.30 -8.49 21.79
C ASP A 433 8.26 -9.54 20.67
N LEU A 434 8.91 -10.69 20.90
CA LEU A 434 9.06 -11.73 19.89
C LEU A 434 7.72 -12.31 19.40
N PHE A 435 6.67 -12.22 20.21
CA PHE A 435 5.31 -12.64 19.84
C PHE A 435 4.44 -11.47 19.39
N GLY A 436 4.97 -10.24 19.41
CA GLY A 436 4.19 -9.06 19.10
C GLY A 436 3.17 -8.71 20.17
N GLU A 437 3.43 -9.10 21.42
CA GLU A 437 2.55 -8.88 22.57
C GLU A 437 3.12 -7.84 23.53
N TRP A 438 2.77 -6.58 23.28
CA TRP A 438 3.20 -5.46 24.11
C TRP A 438 2.32 -5.32 25.36
N LYS A 439 2.51 -6.23 26.33
CA LYS A 439 1.70 -6.29 27.58
C LYS A 439 2.51 -6.35 28.89
N LYS A 440 3.83 -6.58 28.82
CA LYS A 440 4.71 -6.67 29.99
C LYS A 440 4.66 -5.38 30.84
N PRO A 441 4.31 -5.48 32.15
CA PRO A 441 4.15 -4.30 33.00
C PRO A 441 5.38 -3.39 33.05
N GLU A 442 6.57 -3.96 33.30
CA GLU A 442 7.81 -3.19 33.49
C GLU A 442 8.45 -2.74 32.17
N ALA A 443 8.28 -3.53 31.10
CA ALA A 443 8.93 -3.28 29.81
C ALA A 443 8.08 -2.42 28.87
N HIS A 444 6.75 -2.49 28.96
CA HIS A 444 5.85 -1.80 28.01
C HIS A 444 4.92 -0.81 28.72
N VAL A 445 4.19 -1.27 29.74
CA VAL A 445 3.10 -0.48 30.34
C VAL A 445 3.64 0.69 31.17
N ALA A 446 4.51 0.42 32.15
CA ALA A 446 5.07 1.47 33.01
C ALA A 446 5.88 2.51 32.22
N PRO A 447 6.73 2.14 31.24
CA PRO A 447 7.46 3.12 30.43
C PRO A 447 6.56 4.02 29.59
N LEU A 448 5.44 3.51 29.06
CA LEU A 448 4.49 4.32 28.29
C LEU A 448 3.63 5.21 29.19
N ARG A 449 3.16 4.67 30.33
CA ARG A 449 2.44 5.45 31.35
C ARG A 449 3.28 6.63 31.80
N TYR A 450 4.54 6.37 32.13
CA TYR A 450 5.50 7.41 32.53
C TYR A 450 5.65 8.49 31.47
N PHE A 451 5.77 8.09 30.19
CA PHE A 451 5.86 9.03 29.08
C PHE A 451 4.65 9.97 29.04
N TYR A 452 3.42 9.45 29.09
CA TYR A 452 2.22 10.30 29.10
C TYR A 452 2.11 11.19 30.34
N MET A 453 2.46 10.68 31.52
CA MET A 453 2.46 11.48 32.75
C MET A 453 3.42 12.66 32.68
N GLN A 454 4.63 12.46 32.14
CA GLN A 454 5.57 13.56 31.92
C GLN A 454 4.96 14.64 31.02
N GLN A 455 4.25 14.26 29.95
CA GLN A 455 3.65 15.23 29.04
C GLN A 455 2.49 16.00 29.67
N LEU A 456 1.68 15.36 30.52
CA LEU A 456 0.62 16.04 31.28
C LEU A 456 1.22 17.08 32.24
N LEU A 457 2.28 16.72 32.96
CA LEU A 457 2.90 17.61 33.93
C LEU A 457 3.66 18.78 33.29
N GLU A 458 4.18 18.62 32.08
CA GLU A 458 4.77 19.75 31.31
C GLU A 458 3.74 20.82 30.95
N ILE A 459 2.45 20.48 30.94
CA ILE A 459 1.34 21.40 30.65
C ILE A 459 0.76 21.96 31.95
N ALA A 460 0.84 21.20 33.04
CA ALA A 460 0.49 21.68 34.37
C ALA A 460 1.43 22.81 34.80
N ASP A 461 0.88 23.92 35.28
CA ASP A 461 1.66 25.00 35.91
C ASP A 461 2.22 24.51 37.25
N LEU A 462 3.35 23.80 37.19
CA LEU A 462 4.00 23.17 38.35
C LEU A 462 4.50 24.19 39.39
N GLU A 463 4.80 25.42 38.97
CA GLU A 463 5.15 26.51 39.88
C GLU A 463 3.93 26.89 40.73
N SER A 464 2.75 27.00 40.12
CA SER A 464 1.50 27.23 40.87
C SER A 464 1.08 26.05 41.76
N ALA A 465 1.58 24.83 41.48
CA ALA A 465 1.38 23.63 42.29
C ALA A 465 2.46 23.39 43.38
N GLY A 466 3.48 24.26 43.48
CA GLY A 466 4.50 24.24 44.53
C GLY A 466 5.67 23.27 44.32
N TYR A 467 6.01 22.95 43.07
CA TYR A 467 7.15 22.09 42.73
C TYR A 467 8.25 22.88 41.98
N ASP A 468 9.43 23.02 42.60
CA ASP A 468 10.55 23.85 42.08
C ASP A 468 11.57 23.11 41.17
N ALA A 469 11.42 21.79 40.96
CA ALA A 469 12.42 20.99 40.22
C ALA A 469 12.04 20.75 38.76
N PRO A 470 12.99 20.74 37.80
CA PRO A 470 12.71 20.41 36.40
C PRO A 470 12.14 18.98 36.27
N LEU A 471 11.01 18.84 35.55
CA LEU A 471 10.33 17.56 35.28
C LEU A 471 11.25 16.45 34.74
N ALA A 472 12.24 16.83 33.91
CA ALA A 472 13.19 15.92 33.29
C ALA A 472 14.14 15.23 34.30
N GLU A 473 14.25 15.76 35.52
CA GLU A 473 15.15 15.25 36.57
C GLU A 473 14.38 14.49 37.68
N MET A 474 13.05 14.36 37.56
CA MET A 474 12.23 13.72 38.58
C MET A 474 12.15 12.20 38.39
N GLU A 475 12.41 11.45 39.46
CA GLU A 475 12.27 10.00 39.48
C GLU A 475 10.83 9.53 39.15
N PRO A 476 10.64 8.45 38.37
CA PRO A 476 9.32 7.95 37.97
C PRO A 476 8.33 7.71 39.12
N GLN A 477 8.84 7.26 40.26
CA GLN A 477 8.04 7.00 41.46
C GLN A 477 7.52 8.28 42.13
N ARG A 478 8.18 9.42 41.88
CA ARG A 478 7.81 10.72 42.43
C ARG A 478 6.74 11.38 41.56
N LEU A 479 6.80 11.22 40.25
CA LEU A 479 5.80 11.70 39.30
C LEU A 479 4.44 11.00 39.48
N LEU A 480 4.46 9.69 39.77
CA LEU A 480 3.27 8.87 40.13
C LEU A 480 2.55 9.28 41.43
N ARG A 481 3.11 10.22 42.20
CA ARG A 481 2.48 10.74 43.44
C ARG A 481 1.91 12.14 43.27
N ILE A 482 2.23 12.82 42.16
CA ILE A 482 1.83 14.20 41.87
C ILE A 482 0.50 14.21 41.11
N VAL A 483 0.37 13.28 40.16
CA VAL A 483 -0.88 12.89 39.50
C VAL A 483 -1.56 11.83 40.37
#